data_AF-A0A3B8YQQ8-F1
#
_entry.id   AF-A0A3B8YQQ8-F1
#
_cell.length_a   1.000
_cell.length_b   1.000
_cell.length_c   1.000
_cell.angle_alpha   90.00
_cell.angle_beta   90.00
_cell.angle_gamma   90.00
#
_symmetry.space_group_name_H-M   'P 1'
#
loop_
_entity.id
_entity.type
_entity.pdbx_description
1 polymer ?
#
loop_
_entity_poly.entity_id
_entity_poly.type
_entity_poly.pdbx_seq_one_letter_code
_entity_poly.pdbx_strand_id
1 'polypeptide(L)'
;LGAQKSFDNISNTKLYNLTYPRHKKGIGSTYHKGWLLFDQFIASGHVLLSGKFDCKPENADVFNPKYLLHFDKKGRPNTNRTYRNHYTGGFSDHLPIYLKIYVK
;
A
#
# COMPACT_ATOMS: atom_id res chain seq x y z
N LEU A 1 3.08 16.30 -2.21
CA LEU A 1 4.21 15.84 -3.06
C LEU A 1 3.96 15.93 -4.57
N GLY A 2 2.72 16.09 -5.07
CA GLY A 2 2.50 16.28 -6.52
C GLY A 2 2.86 15.06 -7.40
N ALA A 3 2.99 13.88 -6.79
CA ALA A 3 3.32 12.66 -7.50
C ALA A 3 2.22 12.27 -8.50
N GLN A 4 2.63 11.85 -9.68
CA GLN A 4 1.76 11.40 -10.74
C GLN A 4 1.03 10.12 -10.33
N LYS A 5 -0.23 10.03 -10.77
CA LYS A 5 -1.15 8.91 -10.52
C LYS A 5 -1.32 7.99 -11.73
N SER A 6 -0.92 8.47 -12.91
CA SER A 6 -0.81 7.69 -14.14
C SER A 6 0.66 7.39 -14.41
N PHE A 7 0.88 6.27 -15.10
CA PHE A 7 2.17 5.76 -15.54
C PHE A 7 2.31 5.83 -17.06
N ASP A 8 1.37 6.47 -17.75
CA ASP A 8 1.47 6.72 -19.19
C ASP A 8 2.58 7.76 -19.44
N ASN A 9 3.54 7.44 -20.31
CA ASN A 9 4.67 8.30 -20.67
C ASN A 9 5.48 8.78 -19.45
N ILE A 10 6.14 7.83 -18.76
CA ILE A 10 6.99 8.13 -17.61
C ILE A 10 8.12 9.09 -18.00
N SER A 11 8.36 10.10 -17.17
CA SER A 11 9.41 11.09 -17.33
C SER A 11 10.38 11.04 -16.16
N ASN A 12 11.68 11.08 -16.46
CA ASN A 12 12.76 10.99 -15.47
C ASN A 12 12.70 12.06 -14.37
N THR A 13 12.11 13.23 -14.64
CA THR A 13 12.08 14.38 -13.72
C THR A 13 10.85 14.43 -12.81
N LYS A 14 9.91 13.48 -12.95
CA LYS A 14 8.67 13.45 -12.17
C LYS A 14 8.71 12.35 -11.09
N LEU A 15 7.86 12.52 -10.08
CA LEU A 15 7.57 11.52 -9.06
C LEU A 15 6.28 10.79 -9.38
N TYR A 16 6.19 9.52 -9.01
CA TYR A 16 5.07 8.62 -9.29
C TYR A 16 4.66 7.88 -8.02
N ASN A 17 3.36 7.84 -7.74
CA ASN A 17 2.83 7.13 -6.56
C ASN A 17 2.52 5.67 -6.93
N LEU A 18 3.41 4.77 -6.53
CA LEU A 18 3.34 3.33 -6.83
C LEU A 18 2.18 2.64 -6.11
N THR A 19 1.73 3.20 -5.00
CA THR A 19 0.64 2.67 -4.19
C THR A 19 -0.74 3.10 -4.72
N TYR A 20 -0.82 4.16 -5.53
CA TYR A 20 -2.10 4.71 -6.01
C TYR A 20 -2.97 3.71 -6.81
N PRO A 21 -2.43 2.83 -7.67
CA PRO A 21 -3.22 1.80 -8.34
C PRO A 21 -3.95 0.86 -7.37
N ARG A 22 -3.37 0.55 -6.20
CA ARG A 22 -4.01 -0.26 -5.14
C ARG A 22 -5.16 0.51 -4.49
N HIS A 23 -4.90 1.77 -4.13
CA HIS A 23 -5.93 2.67 -3.60
C HIS A 23 -7.13 2.79 -4.55
N LYS A 24 -6.90 2.97 -5.86
CA LYS A 24 -7.97 3.07 -6.88
C LYS A 24 -8.83 1.79 -6.95
N LYS A 25 -8.28 0.63 -6.59
CA LYS A 25 -9.00 -0.66 -6.50
C LYS A 25 -9.71 -0.87 -5.16
N GLY A 26 -9.69 0.10 -4.25
CA GLY A 26 -10.30 0.00 -2.92
C GLY A 26 -9.47 -0.83 -1.92
N ILE A 27 -8.21 -1.14 -2.24
CA ILE A 27 -7.28 -1.78 -1.31
C ILE A 27 -6.74 -0.71 -0.37
N GLY A 28 -6.62 -1.04 0.92
CA GLY A 28 -6.10 -0.12 1.93
C GLY A 28 -5.32 -0.82 3.04
N SER A 29 -4.52 -0.04 3.74
CA SER A 29 -3.72 -0.46 4.90
C SER A 29 -4.47 -0.27 6.21
N THR A 30 -5.40 0.68 6.29
CA THR A 30 -6.20 0.91 7.50
C THR A 30 -7.70 0.90 7.18
N TYR A 31 -8.52 0.59 8.17
CA TYR A 31 -9.97 0.47 8.01
C TYR A 31 -10.68 1.38 9.01
N HIS A 32 -11.59 2.24 8.57
CA HIS A 32 -12.44 3.01 9.49
C HIS A 32 -13.94 2.87 9.15
N LYS A 33 -14.35 3.44 8.01
CA LYS A 33 -15.69 3.28 7.40
C LYS A 33 -15.58 2.69 5.98
N GLY A 34 -14.47 2.01 5.75
CA GLY A 34 -13.93 1.65 4.45
C GLY A 34 -12.41 1.54 4.55
N TRP A 35 -11.81 0.85 3.58
CA TRP A 35 -10.36 0.74 3.46
C TRP A 35 -9.76 2.07 2.99
N LEU A 36 -8.68 2.48 3.65
CA LEU A 36 -7.93 3.71 3.39
C LEU A 36 -6.46 3.35 3.20
N LEU A 37 -5.75 4.10 2.35
CA LEU A 37 -4.34 3.83 2.01
C LEU A 37 -3.52 5.12 2.12
N PHE A 38 -3.19 5.49 3.36
CA PHE A 38 -2.38 6.67 3.66
C PHE A 38 -0.88 6.41 3.49
N ASP A 39 -0.46 5.18 3.71
CA ASP A 39 0.92 4.73 3.53
C ASP A 39 1.22 4.68 2.02
N GLN A 40 2.31 5.31 1.58
CA GLN A 40 2.60 5.50 0.15
C GLN A 40 4.05 5.21 -0.19
N PHE A 41 4.27 4.45 -1.28
CA PHE A 41 5.54 4.41 -1.97
C PHE A 41 5.52 5.38 -3.15
N ILE A 42 6.50 6.28 -3.17
CA ILE A 42 6.69 7.25 -4.25
C ILE A 42 8.10 7.08 -4.79
N ALA A 43 8.23 6.96 -6.10
CA ALA A 43 9.50 6.80 -6.79
C ALA A 43 9.65 7.83 -7.92
N SER A 44 10.88 8.20 -8.25
CA SER A 44 11.16 9.01 -9.43
C SER A 44 10.99 8.21 -10.71
N GLY A 45 10.65 8.86 -11.81
CA GLY A 45 10.60 8.21 -13.13
C GLY A 45 11.94 7.59 -13.52
N HIS A 46 13.06 8.15 -13.04
CA HIS A 46 14.39 7.58 -13.27
C HIS A 46 14.56 6.18 -12.66
N VAL A 47 13.96 5.93 -11.49
CA VAL A 47 13.94 4.59 -10.89
C VAL A 47 13.06 3.64 -11.71
N LEU A 48 11.91 4.11 -12.20
CA LEU A 48 10.96 3.29 -12.97
C LEU A 48 11.45 2.94 -14.38
N LEU A 49 12.25 3.82 -14.99
CA LEU A 49 12.85 3.62 -16.31
C LEU A 49 14.25 3.00 -16.24
N SER A 50 14.70 2.57 -15.05
CA SER A 50 16.05 2.07 -14.87
C SER A 50 16.31 0.77 -15.65
N GLY A 51 17.48 0.72 -16.28
CA GLY A 51 18.02 -0.52 -16.85
C GLY A 51 18.60 -1.48 -15.80
N LYS A 52 18.79 -1.04 -14.55
CA LYS A 52 19.45 -1.81 -13.47
C LYS A 52 18.48 -2.48 -12.49
N PHE A 53 17.29 -1.91 -12.33
CA PHE A 53 16.28 -2.42 -11.40
C PHE A 53 14.94 -2.53 -12.10
N ASP A 54 14.12 -3.51 -11.70
CA ASP A 54 12.70 -3.60 -12.04
C ASP A 54 11.86 -3.11 -10.87
N CYS A 55 11.44 -1.85 -10.93
CA CYS A 55 10.57 -1.21 -9.96
C CYS A 55 9.29 -0.78 -10.68
N LYS A 56 8.19 -1.48 -10.40
CA LYS A 56 6.91 -1.27 -11.07
C LYS A 56 5.79 -1.05 -10.05
N PRO A 57 4.75 -0.28 -10.38
CA PRO A 57 3.62 -0.04 -9.48
C PRO A 57 2.92 -1.33 -9.02
N GLU A 58 2.85 -2.37 -9.85
CA GLU A 58 2.30 -3.67 -9.48
C GLU A 58 3.07 -4.39 -8.37
N ASN A 59 4.34 -4.02 -8.14
CA ASN A 59 5.15 -4.59 -7.08
C ASN A 59 4.92 -3.93 -5.72
N ALA A 60 4.19 -2.81 -5.67
CA ALA A 60 3.72 -2.19 -4.45
C ALA A 60 2.37 -2.78 -4.03
N ASP A 61 2.27 -3.27 -2.80
CA ASP A 61 1.02 -3.82 -2.27
C ASP A 61 0.90 -3.69 -0.75
N VAL A 62 -0.29 -4.01 -0.24
CA VAL A 62 -0.58 -4.13 1.20
C VAL A 62 -0.35 -5.56 1.64
N PHE A 63 0.47 -5.76 2.68
CA PHE A 63 0.65 -7.05 3.32
C PHE A 63 -0.53 -7.34 4.25
N ASN A 64 -1.42 -8.25 3.84
CA ASN A 64 -2.69 -8.52 4.51
C ASN A 64 -2.93 -10.01 4.89
N PRO A 65 -1.95 -10.73 5.47
CA PRO A 65 -2.17 -12.11 5.90
C PRO A 65 -3.26 -12.18 6.97
N LYS A 66 -3.96 -13.33 7.04
CA LYS A 66 -5.11 -13.53 7.93
C LYS A 66 -4.84 -13.21 9.40
N TYR A 67 -3.62 -13.44 9.90
CA TYR A 67 -3.28 -13.19 11.31
C TYR A 67 -3.20 -11.69 11.65
N LEU A 68 -2.99 -10.80 10.66
CA LEU A 68 -3.04 -9.35 10.86
C LEU A 68 -4.47 -8.78 10.73
N LEU A 69 -5.45 -9.63 10.45
CA LEU A 69 -6.84 -9.24 10.25
C LEU A 69 -7.72 -9.73 11.40
N HIS A 70 -8.70 -8.92 11.74
CA HIS A 70 -9.83 -9.27 12.58
C HIS A 70 -11.07 -9.38 11.70
N PHE A 71 -11.86 -10.43 11.85
CA PHE A 71 -13.10 -10.62 11.12
C PHE A 71 -14.29 -10.39 12.05
N ASP A 72 -15.23 -9.55 11.64
CA ASP A 72 -16.43 -9.32 12.42
C ASP A 72 -17.41 -10.51 12.36
N LYS A 73 -18.54 -10.43 13.08
CA LYS A 73 -19.57 -11.49 13.08
C LYS A 73 -20.15 -11.82 11.70
N LYS A 74 -20.00 -10.92 10.71
CA LYS A 74 -20.45 -11.10 9.32
C LYS A 74 -19.30 -11.56 8.41
N GLY A 75 -18.14 -11.88 8.97
CA GLY A 75 -16.95 -12.29 8.22
C GLY A 75 -16.27 -11.14 7.48
N ARG A 76 -16.57 -9.87 7.80
CA ARG A 76 -15.93 -8.73 7.13
C ARG A 76 -14.56 -8.45 7.76
N PRO A 77 -13.48 -8.31 6.96
CA PRO A 77 -12.14 -8.06 7.48
C PRO A 77 -11.96 -6.62 7.94
N ASN A 78 -11.17 -6.45 9.00
CA ASN A 78 -10.68 -5.19 9.56
C ASN A 78 -9.23 -5.42 10.06
N THR A 79 -8.48 -4.37 10.35
CA THR A 79 -7.18 -4.49 11.00
C THR A 79 -7.31 -5.10 12.39
N ASN A 80 -6.41 -6.03 12.72
CA ASN A 80 -6.31 -6.59 14.06
C ASN A 80 -5.61 -5.58 14.98
N ARG A 81 -6.38 -4.61 15.46
CA ARG A 81 -5.88 -3.46 16.21
C ARG A 81 -5.36 -3.86 17.58
N THR A 82 -4.29 -3.22 18.03
CA THR A 82 -3.77 -3.35 19.41
C THR A 82 -4.70 -2.71 20.43
N TYR A 83 -5.35 -1.62 20.05
CA TYR A 83 -6.23 -0.85 20.93
C TYR A 83 -7.47 -0.36 20.19
N ARG A 84 -8.61 -0.38 20.90
CA ARG A 84 -9.87 0.27 20.48
C ARG A 84 -10.37 1.17 21.60
N ASN A 85 -11.22 0.65 22.47
CA ASN A 85 -11.61 1.27 23.74
C ASN A 85 -10.88 0.68 24.95
N HIS A 86 -10.21 -0.46 24.72
CA HIS A 86 -9.34 -1.18 25.64
C HIS A 86 -8.28 -1.89 24.79
N TYR A 87 -7.22 -2.39 25.45
CA TYR A 87 -6.21 -3.22 24.81
C TYR A 87 -6.83 -4.54 24.36
N THR A 88 -6.68 -4.87 23.07
CA THR A 88 -7.29 -6.06 22.44
C THR A 88 -6.27 -7.13 22.08
N GLY A 89 -4.97 -6.92 22.34
CA GLY A 89 -3.92 -7.90 22.03
C GLY A 89 -3.59 -8.07 20.54
N GLY A 90 -4.15 -7.21 19.68
CA GLY A 90 -3.86 -7.21 18.24
C GLY A 90 -2.53 -6.57 17.88
N PHE A 91 -2.20 -6.61 16.59
CA PHE A 91 -0.92 -6.18 16.04
C PHE A 91 -0.81 -4.68 15.80
N SER A 92 -1.77 -4.10 15.06
CA SER A 92 -1.71 -2.71 14.58
C SER A 92 -3.06 -2.31 14.00
N ASP A 93 -3.39 -1.03 14.05
CA ASP A 93 -4.52 -0.46 13.32
C ASP A 93 -4.22 -0.18 11.84
N HIS A 94 -2.96 -0.36 11.42
CA HIS A 94 -2.47 -0.33 10.04
C HIS A 94 -1.83 -1.66 9.64
N LEU A 95 -2.16 -2.14 8.44
CA LEU A 95 -1.43 -3.21 7.74
C LEU A 95 -0.15 -2.63 7.13
N PRO A 96 0.96 -3.39 7.14
CA PRO A 96 2.16 -2.98 6.45
C PRO A 96 1.93 -2.86 4.94
N ILE A 97 2.64 -1.95 4.29
CA ILE A 97 2.81 -1.94 2.84
C ILE A 97 4.22 -2.43 2.49
N TYR A 98 4.37 -3.04 1.32
CA TYR A 98 5.67 -3.46 0.82
C TYR A 98 5.84 -3.10 -0.65
N LEU A 99 7.10 -3.01 -1.07
CA LEU A 99 7.51 -2.81 -2.45
C LEU A 99 8.59 -3.84 -2.79
N LYS A 100 8.36 -4.63 -3.84
CA LYS A 100 9.38 -5.53 -4.39
C LYS A 100 10.18 -4.83 -5.49
N ILE A 101 11.51 -4.86 -5.38
CA ILE A 101 12.44 -4.35 -6.38
C ILE A 101 13.36 -5.50 -6.77
N TYR A 102 13.45 -5.78 -8.07
CA TYR A 102 14.35 -6.82 -8.57
C TYR A 102 15.57 -6.16 -9.20
N VAL A 103 16.76 -6.68 -8.90
CA VAL A 103 17.99 -6.27 -9.59
C VAL A 103 18.10 -7.06 -10.89
N LYS A 104 18.53 -6.40 -11.96
CA LYS A 104 18.77 -7.01 -13.27
C LYS A 104 20.24 -7.41 -13.41
#